data_AF-K0V0E9-F1
#
_entry.id   AF-K0V0E9-F1
#
_cell.length_a   1.000
_cell.length_b   1.000
_cell.length_c   1.000
_cell.angle_alpha   90.00
_cell.angle_beta   90.00
_cell.angle_gamma   90.00
#
_symmetry.space_group_name_H-M   'P 1'
#
loop_
_entity.id
_entity.type
_entity.pdbx_description
1 polymer ?
#
loop_
_entity_poly.entity_id
_entity_poly.type
_entity_poly.pdbx_seq_one_letter_code
_entity_poly.pdbx_strand_id
1 'polypeptide(L)'
;MTSTRSRSELSAPARAAGIVVAVTVVLAILTLAFALPAVHTGPRDVPIGVAGTADAAARLTGMLDQNAPGAFAVTAYPDRAALTDAIGDRDVYGGFALPSGPGE
;
A
#
# COMPACT_ATOMS: atom_id res chain seq x y z
N MET A 1 44.13 33.68 41.75
CA MET A 1 43.88 32.34 41.16
C MET A 1 42.78 32.50 40.12
N THR A 2 43.18 32.68 38.86
CA THR A 2 42.26 32.94 37.75
C THR A 2 41.86 31.61 37.14
N SER A 3 40.65 31.13 37.44
CA SER A 3 40.07 29.95 36.79
C SER A 3 39.66 30.29 35.37
N THR A 4 40.51 30.00 34.40
CA THR A 4 40.12 29.99 32.98
C THR A 4 39.44 28.66 32.70
N ARG A 5 38.11 28.65 32.77
CA ARG A 5 37.27 27.49 32.45
C ARG A 5 37.33 27.26 30.93
N SER A 6 38.25 26.39 30.51
CA SER A 6 38.35 25.90 29.13
C SER A 6 37.05 25.22 28.73
N ARG A 7 36.20 25.93 27.99
CA ARG A 7 35.04 25.36 27.32
C ARG A 7 35.58 24.83 26.01
N SER A 8 35.52 23.51 25.80
CA SER A 8 36.02 22.86 24.59
C SER A 8 35.26 23.38 23.36
N GLU A 9 35.82 24.37 22.68
CA GLU A 9 35.34 24.82 21.37
C GLU A 9 35.73 23.74 20.37
N LEU A 10 34.77 22.90 19.97
CA LEU A 10 34.95 21.93 18.91
C LEU A 10 35.59 22.62 17.70
N SER A 11 36.72 22.07 17.21
CA SER A 11 37.42 22.64 16.06
C SER A 11 36.47 22.76 14.86
N ALA A 12 36.60 23.81 14.06
CA ALA A 12 35.79 24.04 12.86
C ALA A 12 35.56 22.80 11.98
N PRO A 13 36.58 21.95 11.68
CA PRO A 13 36.35 20.71 10.93
C PRO A 13 35.52 19.67 11.69
N ALA A 14 35.66 19.55 13.01
CA ALA A 14 34.84 18.62 13.81
C ALA A 14 33.37 19.05 13.82
N ARG A 15 33.11 20.36 13.87
CA ARG A 15 31.75 20.90 13.77
C ARG A 15 31.14 20.66 12.39
N ALA A 16 31.91 20.88 11.31
CA ALA A 16 31.46 20.60 9.95
C ALA A 16 31.13 19.12 9.73
N ALA A 17 32.00 18.22 10.19
CA ALA A 17 31.75 16.77 10.14
C ALA A 17 30.48 16.38 10.92
N GLY A 18 30.29 16.96 12.11
CA GLY A 18 29.06 16.74 12.90
C GLY A 18 27.79 17.17 12.18
N ILE A 19 27.81 18.31 11.49
CA ILE A 19 26.66 18.78 10.68
C ILE A 19 26.39 17.84 9.52
N VAL A 20 27.42 17.40 8.79
CA VAL A 20 27.27 16.48 7.65
C VAL A 20 26.65 15.16 8.11
N VAL A 21 27.15 14.60 9.22
CA VAL A 21 26.60 13.37 9.80
C VAL A 21 25.14 13.57 10.23
N ALA A 22 24.83 14.68 10.93
CA ALA A 22 23.47 14.98 11.36
C ALA A 22 22.50 15.09 10.18
N VAL A 23 22.87 15.83 9.12
CA VAL A 23 22.07 15.96 7.91
C VAL A 23 21.87 14.61 7.23
N THR A 24 22.93 13.79 7.13
CA THR A 24 22.86 12.46 6.54
C THR A 24 21.89 11.55 7.30
N VAL A 25 21.97 11.56 8.63
CA VAL A 25 21.06 10.80 9.49
C VAL A 25 19.61 11.28 9.33
N VAL A 26 19.38 12.58 9.28
CA VAL A 26 18.03 13.14 9.04
C VAL A 26 17.49 12.68 7.68
N LEU A 27 18.30 12.74 6.62
CA LEU A 27 17.92 12.27 5.29
C LEU A 27 17.64 10.76 5.28
N ALA A 28 18.46 9.96 5.98
CA ALA A 28 18.22 8.52 6.11
C ALA A 28 16.90 8.24 6.83
N ILE A 29 16.59 8.96 7.91
CA ILE A 29 15.32 8.85 8.64
C ILE A 29 14.15 9.22 7.73
N LEU A 30 14.22 10.35 7.02
CA LEU A 30 13.16 10.76 6.08
C LEU A 30 12.98 9.71 4.98
N THR A 31 14.07 9.19 4.43
CA THR A 31 14.02 8.13 3.41
C THR A 31 13.32 6.89 3.95
N LEU A 32 13.67 6.43 5.16
CA LEU A 32 13.02 5.28 5.80
C LEU A 32 11.54 5.55 6.13
N ALA A 33 11.21 6.78 6.54
CA ALA A 33 9.84 7.19 6.85
C ALA A 33 8.91 7.10 5.63
N PHE A 34 9.43 7.24 4.40
CA PHE A 34 8.67 7.06 3.16
C PHE A 34 8.86 5.69 2.51
N ALA A 35 10.03 5.08 2.62
CA ALA A 35 10.29 3.75 2.07
C ALA A 35 9.48 2.66 2.80
N LEU A 36 9.33 2.77 4.13
CA LEU A 36 8.64 1.76 4.93
C LEU A 36 7.14 1.68 4.64
N PRO A 37 6.37 2.79 4.60
CA PRO A 37 4.98 2.76 4.16
C PRO A 37 4.82 2.20 2.75
N ALA A 38 5.69 2.58 1.81
CA ALA A 38 5.60 2.15 0.41
C ALA A 38 5.72 0.63 0.22
N VAL A 39 6.44 -0.07 1.10
CA VAL A 39 6.53 -1.54 1.06
C VAL A 39 5.49 -2.25 1.91
N HIS A 40 4.79 -1.53 2.80
CA HIS A 40 3.70 -2.08 3.64
C HIS A 40 2.29 -1.71 3.13
N THR A 41 2.20 -1.02 2.00
CA THR A 41 0.95 -0.82 1.27
C THR A 41 0.59 -2.09 0.52
N GLY A 42 -0.57 -2.64 0.85
CA GLY A 42 -1.20 -3.74 0.13
C GLY A 42 -2.72 -3.60 0.20
N PRO A 43 -3.46 -4.33 -0.66
CA PRO A 43 -4.91 -4.37 -0.57
C PRO A 43 -5.31 -4.93 0.80
N ARG A 44 -6.32 -4.31 1.45
CA ARG A 44 -6.92 -4.77 2.71
C ARG A 44 -8.42 -4.69 2.56
N ASP A 45 -9.05 -5.86 2.43
CA ASP A 45 -10.49 -6.02 2.23
C ASP A 45 -11.05 -5.08 1.14
N VAL A 46 -10.30 -4.92 0.05
CA VAL A 46 -10.69 -4.00 -1.03
C VAL A 46 -11.94 -4.56 -1.72
N PRO A 47 -13.07 -3.83 -1.74
CA PRO A 47 -14.31 -4.31 -2.32
C PRO A 47 -14.18 -4.41 -3.84
N ILE A 48 -14.32 -5.64 -4.35
CA ILE A 48 -14.30 -5.95 -5.77
C ILE A 48 -15.51 -6.82 -6.14
N GLY A 49 -16.06 -6.57 -7.31
CA GLY A 49 -17.19 -7.33 -7.84
C GLY A 49 -16.77 -8.42 -8.82
N VAL A 50 -17.57 -9.48 -8.93
CA VAL A 50 -17.42 -10.50 -9.97
C VAL A 50 -18.76 -10.77 -10.61
N ALA A 51 -18.89 -10.48 -11.90
CA ALA A 51 -20.05 -10.82 -12.70
C ALA A 51 -19.80 -12.17 -13.41
N GLY A 52 -20.70 -13.13 -13.28
CA GLY A 52 -20.58 -14.44 -13.92
C GLY A 52 -21.33 -15.53 -13.17
N THR A 53 -21.14 -16.79 -13.56
CA THR A 53 -21.78 -17.92 -12.87
C THR A 53 -21.27 -18.05 -11.43
N ALA A 54 -22.13 -18.53 -10.52
CA ALA A 54 -21.79 -18.68 -9.10
C ALA A 54 -20.52 -19.53 -8.90
N ASP A 55 -20.34 -20.60 -9.69
CA ASP A 55 -19.15 -21.45 -9.65
C ASP A 55 -17.87 -20.73 -10.11
N ALA A 56 -17.98 -19.87 -11.13
CA ALA A 56 -16.84 -19.11 -11.63
C ALA A 56 -16.41 -18.03 -10.61
N ALA A 57 -17.39 -17.34 -10.01
CA ALA A 57 -17.15 -16.38 -8.93
C ALA A 57 -16.52 -17.06 -7.70
N ALA A 58 -17.06 -18.19 -7.25
CA ALA A 58 -16.53 -18.92 -6.09
C ALA A 58 -15.10 -19.40 -6.31
N ARG A 59 -14.76 -19.88 -7.52
CA ARG A 59 -13.38 -20.26 -7.87
C ARG A 59 -12.43 -19.07 -7.84
N LEU A 60 -12.85 -17.92 -8.37
CA LEU A 60 -12.03 -16.70 -8.33
C LEU A 60 -11.82 -16.21 -6.89
N THR A 61 -12.86 -16.17 -6.07
CA THR A 61 -12.76 -15.84 -4.65
C THR A 61 -11.79 -16.80 -3.93
N GLY A 62 -11.94 -18.10 -4.14
CA GLY A 62 -11.05 -19.10 -3.53
C GLY A 62 -9.59 -18.96 -3.97
N MET A 63 -9.32 -18.58 -5.22
CA MET A 63 -7.95 -18.29 -5.67
C MET A 63 -7.39 -17.01 -5.04
N LEU A 64 -8.20 -15.96 -4.93
CA LEU A 64 -7.80 -14.70 -4.30
C LEU A 64 -7.50 -14.89 -2.82
N ASP A 65 -8.34 -15.61 -2.08
CA ASP A 65 -8.13 -15.90 -0.66
C ASP A 65 -6.86 -16.74 -0.42
N GLN A 66 -6.56 -17.68 -1.31
CA GLN A 66 -5.34 -18.50 -1.21
C GLN A 66 -4.05 -17.73 -1.49
N ASN A 67 -4.07 -16.83 -2.49
CA ASN A 67 -2.87 -16.10 -2.92
C ASN A 67 -2.68 -14.77 -2.17
N ALA A 68 -3.75 -14.15 -1.70
CA ALA A 68 -3.78 -12.84 -1.08
C ALA A 68 -4.88 -12.77 0.02
N PRO A 69 -4.70 -13.48 1.14
CA PRO A 69 -5.71 -13.57 2.19
C PRO A 69 -6.04 -12.19 2.78
N GLY A 70 -7.33 -11.85 2.86
CA GLY A 70 -7.81 -10.58 3.40
C GLY A 70 -7.45 -9.35 2.54
N ALA A 71 -7.00 -9.56 1.30
CA ALA A 71 -6.66 -8.48 0.40
C ALA A 71 -7.91 -7.88 -0.27
N PHE A 72 -8.89 -8.72 -0.59
CA PHE A 72 -10.05 -8.36 -1.39
C PHE A 72 -11.34 -8.88 -0.75
N ALA A 73 -12.36 -8.02 -0.69
CA ALA A 73 -13.72 -8.39 -0.32
C ALA A 73 -14.53 -8.62 -1.61
N VAL A 74 -14.77 -9.88 -1.96
CA VAL A 74 -15.39 -10.25 -3.24
C VAL A 74 -16.91 -10.32 -3.13
N THR A 75 -17.62 -9.58 -3.98
CA THR A 75 -19.09 -9.63 -4.10
C THR A 75 -19.49 -10.17 -5.47
N ALA A 76 -20.37 -11.17 -5.51
CA ALA A 76 -20.87 -11.73 -6.76
C ALA A 76 -22.07 -10.94 -7.28
N TYR A 77 -22.05 -10.63 -8.58
CA TYR A 77 -23.12 -9.96 -9.31
C TYR A 77 -23.67 -10.87 -10.40
N PRO A 78 -24.98 -10.77 -10.72
CA PRO A 78 -25.61 -11.65 -11.70
C PRO A 78 -25.08 -11.45 -13.12
N ASP A 79 -24.72 -10.22 -13.49
CA ASP A 79 -24.29 -9.86 -14.84
C ASP A 79 -23.37 -8.63 -14.86
N ARG A 80 -22.84 -8.33 -16.05
CA ARG A 80 -21.92 -7.21 -16.28
C ARG A 80 -22.60 -5.84 -16.04
N ALA A 81 -23.90 -5.72 -16.29
CA ALA A 81 -24.62 -4.45 -16.09
C ALA A 81 -24.74 -4.14 -14.58
N ALA A 82 -25.18 -5.11 -13.78
CA ALA A 82 -25.26 -4.98 -12.33
C ALA A 82 -23.89 -4.66 -11.70
N LEU A 83 -22.80 -5.27 -12.21
CA LEU A 83 -21.45 -4.93 -11.79
C LEU A 83 -21.06 -3.50 -12.18
N THR A 84 -21.44 -3.06 -13.38
CA THR A 84 -21.12 -1.70 -13.86
C THR A 84 -21.84 -0.65 -13.03
N ASP A 85 -23.11 -0.89 -12.68
CA ASP A 85 -23.89 -0.03 -11.80
C ASP A 85 -23.25 0.04 -10.41
N ALA A 86 -22.89 -1.10 -9.82
CA ALA A 86 -22.22 -1.16 -8.52
C ALA A 86 -20.86 -0.44 -8.50
N ILE A 87 -20.13 -0.43 -9.62
CA ILE A 87 -18.90 0.38 -9.76
C ILE A 87 -19.25 1.88 -9.82
N GLY A 88 -20.30 2.24 -10.55
CA GLY A 88 -20.80 3.61 -10.65
C GLY A 88 -21.23 4.17 -9.30
N ASP A 89 -21.92 3.35 -8.50
CA ASP A 89 -22.40 3.67 -7.15
C ASP A 89 -21.30 3.61 -6.09
N ARG A 90 -20.10 3.13 -6.47
CA ARG A 90 -18.93 2.93 -5.60
C ARG A 90 -19.15 1.91 -4.46
N ASP A 91 -20.08 0.98 -4.65
CA ASP A 91 -20.22 -0.20 -3.78
C ASP A 91 -19.00 -1.13 -3.92
N VAL A 92 -18.46 -1.20 -5.14
CA VAL A 92 -17.19 -1.85 -5.43
C VAL A 92 -16.29 -0.91 -6.23
N TYR A 93 -14.97 -1.02 -6.06
CA TYR A 93 -14.03 -0.16 -6.81
C TYR A 93 -13.83 -0.62 -8.25
N GLY A 94 -14.16 -1.87 -8.53
CA GLY A 94 -13.95 -2.51 -9.82
C GLY A 94 -14.35 -3.98 -9.76
N GLY A 95 -14.15 -4.72 -10.84
CA GLY A 95 -14.48 -6.13 -10.85
C GLY A 95 -14.13 -6.87 -12.11
N PHE A 96 -14.43 -8.17 -12.10
CA PHE A 96 -14.21 -9.09 -13.20
C PHE A 96 -15.54 -9.53 -13.80
N ALA A 97 -15.73 -9.31 -15.11
CA ALA A 97 -16.83 -9.91 -15.85
C ALA A 97 -16.33 -11.22 -16.48
N LEU A 98 -16.67 -12.34 -15.87
CA LEU A 98 -16.32 -13.67 -16.33
C LEU A 98 -17.28 -14.09 -17.45
N PRO A 99 -16.77 -14.66 -18.55
CA PRO A 99 -17.62 -15.10 -19.65
C PRO A 99 -18.54 -16.23 -19.19
N SER A 100 -19.83 -16.06 -19.43
CA SER A 100 -20.88 -17.05 -19.21
C SER A 100 -20.90 -18.15 -20.28
N GLY A 101 -20.21 -17.95 -21.40
CA GLY A 101 -20.09 -18.87 -22.54
C GLY A 101 -19.04 -18.42 -23.56
N PRO A 102 -18.76 -19.22 -24.61
CA PRO A 102 -17.78 -18.86 -25.64
C PRO A 102 -18.34 -17.75 -26.54
N GLY A 103 -17.83 -16.51 -26.42
CA GLY A 103 -18.13 -15.41 -27.35
C GLY A 103 -18.46 -14.03 -26.76
N GLU A 104 -18.34 -13.81 -25.44
CA GLU A 104 -18.66 -12.53 -24.75
C GLU A 104 -17.47 -11.87 -24.04
#